data_AF-A0A2M7FQU3-F1
#
_entry.id   AF-A0A2M7FQU3-F1
#
_cell.length_a   1.000
_cell.length_b   1.000
_cell.length_c   1.000
_cell.angle_alpha   90.00
_cell.angle_beta   90.00
_cell.angle_gamma   90.00
#
_symmetry.space_group_name_H-M   'P 1'
#
loop_
_entity.id
_entity.type
_entity.pdbx_description
1 polymer ?
#
loop_
_entity_poly.entity_id
_entity_poly.type
_entity_poly.pdbx_seq_one_letter_code
_entity_poly.pdbx_strand_id
1 'polypeptide(L)'
;KEVASGVTGASPIWRKIILKTWEKYKGDDFVVPPGVEARQVDTVSGYPEHDGYPARADYFVKGTVPLEPDPIHTKVKVCKADQSKLATDVDIAQGEYDEKEYYVLKQESNVWESDIRSWIDGQGDDKYKIPTEYCQSNTDTVIGFEKPGNMEKLTNNTLEVRLKITTSKDIDWTKLYYDGKTETFNSDKVLSTTITLGSGDKVYELRGVVHLKDGSEKDTTVKVGLNVDPNASPSPTPTPTATP
;
A
#
# COMPACT_ATOMS: atom_id res chain seq x y z
N LYS A 1 -15.44 51.02 -19.74
CA LYS A 1 -14.24 51.38 -18.94
C LYS A 1 -13.61 50.07 -18.51
N GLU A 2 -12.48 49.70 -19.09
CA GLU A 2 -11.66 48.61 -18.54
C GLU A 2 -10.83 49.17 -17.39
N VAL A 3 -10.88 48.50 -16.24
CA VAL A 3 -10.06 48.83 -15.08
C VAL A 3 -8.78 48.02 -15.21
N ALA A 4 -7.61 48.65 -15.07
CA ALA A 4 -6.34 47.94 -15.12
C ALA A 4 -6.31 46.84 -14.04
N SER A 5 -5.86 45.64 -14.42
CA SER A 5 -5.64 44.53 -13.47
C SER A 5 -4.69 44.96 -12.36
N GLY A 6 -4.86 44.43 -11.15
CA GLY A 6 -3.96 44.69 -10.01
C GLY A 6 -2.49 44.47 -10.35
N VAL A 7 -2.19 43.45 -11.17
CA VAL A 7 -0.83 43.12 -11.64
C VAL A 7 -0.24 44.22 -12.52
N THR A 8 -1.06 44.86 -13.36
CA THR A 8 -0.62 45.87 -14.33
C THR A 8 -0.71 47.30 -13.80
N GLY A 9 -1.59 47.56 -12.83
CA GLY A 9 -1.82 48.90 -12.27
C GLY A 9 -1.11 49.12 -10.94
N ALA A 10 -1.47 48.34 -9.92
CA ALA A 10 -1.03 48.56 -8.55
C ALA A 10 0.34 47.91 -8.24
N SER A 11 0.57 46.67 -8.70
CA SER A 11 1.81 45.93 -8.42
C SER A 11 3.09 46.65 -8.89
N PRO A 12 3.14 47.36 -10.04
CA PRO A 12 4.34 48.09 -10.43
C PRO A 12 4.66 49.27 -9.49
N ILE A 13 3.63 49.95 -8.97
CA ILE A 13 3.80 51.03 -7.98
C ILE A 13 4.31 50.44 -6.67
N TRP A 14 3.70 49.37 -6.18
CA TRP A 14 4.12 48.68 -4.96
C TRP A 14 5.57 48.16 -5.08
N ARG A 15 5.92 47.51 -6.19
CA ARG A 15 7.28 47.01 -6.45
C ARG A 15 8.32 48.12 -6.39
N LYS A 16 8.05 49.30 -6.97
CA LYS A 16 8.97 50.45 -6.91
C LYS A 16 9.21 50.91 -5.49
N ILE A 17 8.14 51.03 -4.69
CA ILE A 17 8.22 51.45 -3.29
C ILE A 17 9.01 50.41 -2.49
N ILE A 18 8.68 49.12 -2.61
CA ILE A 18 9.31 48.06 -1.82
C ILE A 18 10.78 47.87 -2.16
N LEU A 19 11.18 47.97 -3.43
CA LEU A 19 12.60 47.91 -3.79
C LEU A 19 13.40 49.07 -3.19
N LYS A 20 12.83 50.28 -3.17
CA LYS A 20 13.45 51.45 -2.51
C LYS A 20 13.52 51.30 -0.99
N THR A 21 12.48 50.74 -0.38
CA THR A 21 12.46 50.38 1.04
C THR A 21 13.52 49.32 1.35
N TRP A 22 13.66 48.29 0.52
CA TRP A 22 14.63 47.20 0.67
C TRP A 22 16.08 47.67 0.55
N GLU A 23 16.37 48.66 -0.30
CA GLU A 23 17.69 49.30 -0.35
C GLU A 23 18.10 49.86 1.02
N LYS A 24 17.14 50.43 1.77
CA LYS A 24 17.39 51.14 3.03
C LYS A 24 17.32 50.24 4.27
N TYR A 25 16.28 49.43 4.40
CA TYR A 25 16.00 48.71 5.64
C TYR A 25 16.47 47.25 5.62
N LYS A 26 16.59 46.65 4.43
CA LYS A 26 16.75 45.19 4.25
C LYS A 26 15.62 44.42 4.95
N GLY A 27 15.66 43.10 4.85
CA GLY A 27 14.78 42.21 5.59
C GLY A 27 15.56 41.48 6.68
N ASP A 28 14.86 41.09 7.72
CA ASP A 28 15.38 40.17 8.71
C ASP A 28 15.45 38.74 8.13
N ASP A 29 16.33 37.92 8.69
CA ASP A 29 16.35 36.50 8.39
C ASP A 29 15.03 35.85 8.85
N PHE A 30 14.53 34.92 8.04
CA PHE A 30 13.32 34.19 8.39
C PHE A 30 13.59 33.24 9.57
N VAL A 31 12.92 33.50 10.69
CA VAL A 31 12.93 32.61 11.86
C VAL A 31 11.64 31.80 11.86
N VAL A 32 11.77 30.47 11.81
CA VAL A 32 10.63 29.56 11.85
C VAL A 32 9.87 29.76 13.17
N PRO A 33 8.56 30.09 13.13
CA PRO A 33 7.79 30.33 14.35
C PRO A 33 7.70 29.07 15.24
N PRO A 34 7.60 29.22 16.57
CA PRO A 34 7.28 28.10 17.46
C PRO A 34 5.96 27.43 17.04
N GLY A 35 5.94 26.10 17.02
CA GLY A 35 4.76 25.34 16.59
C GLY A 35 4.66 25.13 15.08
N VAL A 36 5.60 25.65 14.29
CA VAL A 36 5.76 25.33 12.87
C VAL A 36 6.95 24.38 12.70
N GLU A 37 6.85 23.45 11.77
CA GLU A 37 7.94 22.55 11.37
C GLU A 37 8.06 22.48 9.84
N ALA A 38 9.28 22.27 9.35
CA ALA A 38 9.53 22.00 7.94
C ALA A 38 9.50 20.48 7.70
N ARG A 39 8.82 20.04 6.63
CA ARG A 39 8.77 18.64 6.19
C ARG A 39 9.06 18.55 4.69
N GLN A 40 9.66 17.45 4.28
CA GLN A 40 9.78 17.12 2.86
C GLN A 40 8.46 16.54 2.38
N VAL A 41 7.95 17.10 1.29
CA VAL A 41 6.72 16.67 0.63
C VAL A 41 6.97 16.44 -0.83
N ASP A 42 6.22 15.52 -1.41
CA ASP A 42 6.19 15.29 -2.84
C ASP A 42 5.84 16.60 -3.59
N THR A 43 6.57 16.85 -4.67
CA THR A 43 6.44 18.10 -5.43
C THR A 43 5.15 18.22 -6.22
N VAL A 44 4.50 17.09 -6.53
CA VAL A 44 3.26 17.03 -7.32
C VAL A 44 2.04 17.08 -6.42
N SER A 45 1.99 16.25 -5.38
CA SER A 45 0.80 16.08 -4.54
C SER A 45 0.82 16.89 -3.24
N GLY A 46 2.02 17.23 -2.73
CA GLY A 46 2.19 17.81 -1.39
C GLY A 46 2.02 16.83 -0.23
N TYR A 47 1.85 15.53 -0.50
CA TYR A 47 1.90 14.46 0.51
C TYR A 47 3.34 14.21 0.99
N PRO A 48 3.57 13.48 2.09
CA PRO A 48 4.92 13.21 2.59
C PRO A 48 5.82 12.58 1.52
N GLU A 49 7.11 12.95 1.50
CA GLU A 49 8.10 12.36 0.60
C GLU A 49 8.08 10.82 0.64
N HIS A 50 8.04 10.20 -0.54
CA HIS A 50 7.97 8.74 -0.70
C HIS A 50 8.56 8.29 -2.05
N ASP A 51 8.78 6.98 -2.20
CA ASP A 51 9.19 6.29 -3.44
C ASP A 51 10.45 6.83 -4.18
N GLY A 52 11.19 7.76 -3.58
CA GLY A 52 12.32 8.43 -4.21
C GLY A 52 11.92 9.52 -5.23
N TYR A 53 10.66 9.96 -5.18
CA TYR A 53 10.16 11.02 -6.05
C TYR A 53 10.71 12.40 -5.66
N PRO A 54 10.69 13.38 -6.58
CA PRO A 54 11.19 14.71 -6.27
C PRO A 54 10.40 15.35 -5.13
N ALA A 55 11.12 15.75 -4.08
CA ALA A 55 10.55 16.38 -2.89
C ALA A 55 10.98 17.85 -2.75
N ARG A 56 10.16 18.63 -2.04
CA ARG A 56 10.45 20.00 -1.63
C ARG A 56 10.13 20.20 -0.16
N ALA A 57 10.84 21.12 0.48
CA ALA A 57 10.52 21.52 1.84
C ALA A 57 9.24 22.38 1.85
N ASP A 58 8.31 22.08 2.75
CA ASP A 58 7.15 22.90 3.06
C ASP A 58 6.96 23.04 4.58
N TYR A 59 6.26 24.09 5.02
CA TYR A 59 6.07 24.43 6.43
C TYR A 59 4.66 24.09 6.89
N PHE A 60 4.56 23.37 8.01
CA PHE A 60 3.30 22.93 8.60
C PHE A 60 3.19 23.34 10.05
N VAL A 61 1.97 23.54 10.51
CA VAL A 61 1.71 23.57 11.96
C VAL A 61 1.94 22.15 12.49
N LYS A 62 2.63 22.04 13.63
CA LYS A 62 2.92 20.75 14.25
C LYS A 62 1.62 19.98 14.49
N GLY A 63 1.58 18.73 14.03
CA GLY A 63 0.41 17.86 14.13
C GLY A 63 -0.60 17.99 12.99
N THR A 64 -0.38 18.86 12.00
CA THR A 64 -1.25 18.97 10.80
C THR A 64 -0.61 18.40 9.54
N VAL A 65 0.57 17.80 9.64
CA VAL A 65 1.24 17.14 8.51
C VAL A 65 0.42 15.92 8.11
N PRO A 66 0.08 15.73 6.83
CA PRO A 66 -0.58 14.52 6.37
C PRO A 66 0.25 13.28 6.75
N LEU A 67 -0.40 12.27 7.31
CA LEU A 67 0.25 10.99 7.66
C LEU A 67 -0.13 9.86 6.71
N GLU A 68 -1.10 10.13 5.84
CA GLU A 68 -1.61 9.16 4.89
C GLU A 68 -0.63 8.98 3.72
N PRO A 69 -0.52 7.77 3.16
CA PRO A 69 0.19 7.54 1.91
C PRO A 69 -0.39 8.40 0.80
N ASP A 70 0.45 8.81 -0.15
CA ASP A 70 0.05 9.64 -1.27
C ASP A 70 -0.94 8.89 -2.21
N PRO A 71 -2.20 9.35 -2.31
CA PRO A 71 -3.18 8.75 -3.20
C PRO A 71 -3.13 9.33 -4.61
N ILE A 72 -2.38 10.42 -4.84
CA ILE A 72 -2.30 11.18 -6.08
C ILE A 72 -1.04 10.79 -6.84
N HIS A 73 0.16 10.95 -6.28
CA HIS A 73 1.38 10.54 -6.94
C HIS A 73 1.78 9.16 -6.42
N THR A 74 1.60 8.11 -7.20
CA THR A 74 1.79 6.75 -6.68
C THR A 74 2.18 5.75 -7.76
N LYS A 75 2.58 4.56 -7.31
CA LYS A 75 2.85 3.42 -8.18
C LYS A 75 1.58 2.62 -8.43
N VAL A 76 1.21 2.50 -9.70
CA VAL A 76 0.10 1.65 -10.14
C VAL A 76 0.66 0.32 -10.61
N LYS A 77 0.01 -0.77 -10.19
CA LYS A 77 0.34 -2.14 -10.60
C LYS A 77 -0.22 -2.41 -11.98
N VAL A 78 0.66 -2.45 -12.98
CA VAL A 78 0.32 -2.74 -14.37
C VAL A 78 0.68 -4.17 -14.71
N CYS A 79 -0.01 -4.73 -15.70
CA CYS A 79 0.27 -6.08 -16.15
C CYS A 79 1.69 -6.15 -16.74
N LYS A 80 2.43 -7.18 -16.36
CA LYS A 80 3.78 -7.42 -16.87
C LYS A 80 3.81 -7.77 -18.36
N ALA A 81 2.77 -8.46 -18.85
CA ALA A 81 2.63 -8.81 -20.27
C ALA A 81 2.20 -7.62 -21.14
N ASP A 82 1.46 -6.66 -20.57
CA ASP A 82 0.98 -5.46 -21.25
C ASP A 82 0.87 -4.30 -20.26
N GLN A 83 1.92 -3.47 -20.20
CA GLN A 83 2.01 -2.34 -19.27
C GLN A 83 1.02 -1.19 -19.57
N SER A 84 0.27 -1.28 -20.67
CA SER A 84 -0.85 -0.37 -20.96
C SER A 84 -2.14 -0.75 -20.23
N LYS A 85 -2.12 -1.84 -19.46
CA LYS A 85 -3.26 -2.39 -18.74
C LYS A 85 -2.95 -2.60 -17.25
N LEU A 86 -3.98 -2.54 -16.43
CA LEU A 86 -3.92 -2.85 -15.01
C LEU A 86 -3.70 -4.35 -14.79
N ALA A 87 -2.89 -4.69 -13.79
CA ALA A 87 -2.77 -6.07 -13.32
C ALA A 87 -4.04 -6.46 -12.55
N THR A 88 -4.54 -7.67 -12.75
CA THR A 88 -5.69 -8.16 -11.96
C THR A 88 -5.25 -8.50 -10.54
N ASP A 89 -6.21 -8.64 -9.61
CA ASP A 89 -5.88 -9.08 -8.24
C ASP A 89 -5.15 -10.43 -8.24
N VAL A 90 -5.47 -11.33 -9.18
CA VAL A 90 -4.81 -12.64 -9.33
C VAL A 90 -3.36 -12.45 -9.73
N ASP A 91 -3.08 -11.60 -10.73
CA ASP A 91 -1.71 -11.32 -11.17
C ASP A 91 -0.90 -10.66 -10.06
N ILE A 92 -1.50 -9.73 -9.31
CA ILE A 92 -0.86 -9.10 -8.15
C ILE A 92 -0.51 -10.13 -7.09
N ALA A 93 -1.41 -11.08 -6.82
CA ALA A 93 -1.21 -12.14 -5.85
C ALA A 93 -0.15 -13.17 -6.30
N GLN A 94 0.03 -13.36 -7.62
CA GLN A 94 1.09 -14.20 -8.19
C GLN A 94 2.44 -13.48 -8.33
N GLY A 95 2.49 -12.16 -8.15
CA GLY A 95 3.69 -11.36 -8.42
C GLY A 95 3.93 -11.07 -9.90
N GLU A 96 2.93 -11.26 -10.75
CA GLU A 96 2.98 -11.05 -12.21
C GLU A 96 2.52 -9.64 -12.61
N TYR A 97 3.10 -8.64 -11.95
CA TYR A 97 2.85 -7.23 -12.22
C TYR A 97 4.15 -6.44 -12.21
N ASP A 98 4.15 -5.31 -12.90
CA ASP A 98 5.14 -4.26 -12.75
C ASP A 98 4.52 -3.07 -12.01
N GLU A 99 5.34 -2.28 -11.34
CA GLU A 99 4.92 -1.01 -10.74
C GLU A 99 5.39 0.14 -11.60
N LYS A 100 4.47 1.05 -11.93
CA LYS A 100 4.78 2.23 -12.74
C LYS A 100 4.20 3.48 -12.10
N GLU A 101 4.98 4.55 -12.15
CA GLU A 101 4.63 5.87 -11.60
C GLU A 101 3.50 6.52 -12.40
N TYR A 102 2.48 7.03 -11.70
CA TYR A 102 1.37 7.79 -12.28
C TYR A 102 0.85 8.88 -11.34
N TYR A 103 0.12 9.83 -11.93
CA TYR A 103 -0.68 10.84 -11.24
C TYR A 103 -2.16 10.45 -11.26
N VAL A 104 -2.65 9.91 -10.16
CA VAL A 104 -4.01 9.41 -9.95
C VAL A 104 -4.94 10.56 -9.56
N LEU A 105 -5.51 11.19 -10.57
CA LEU A 105 -6.51 12.25 -10.40
C LEU A 105 -7.91 11.65 -10.35
N LYS A 106 -8.44 11.47 -9.14
CA LYS A 106 -9.82 11.00 -8.93
C LYS A 106 -10.77 12.18 -8.85
N GLN A 107 -11.91 12.05 -9.52
CA GLN A 107 -13.01 12.99 -9.37
C GLN A 107 -13.71 12.81 -8.02
N GLU A 108 -14.04 13.91 -7.36
CA GLU A 108 -14.92 13.89 -6.18
C GLU A 108 -16.41 13.95 -6.56
N SER A 109 -16.72 14.39 -7.79
CA SER A 109 -18.07 14.52 -8.32
C SER A 109 -18.11 14.11 -9.79
N ASN A 110 -19.15 13.36 -10.17
CA ASN A 110 -19.41 12.92 -11.53
C ASN A 110 -19.69 14.06 -12.53
N VAL A 111 -20.00 15.26 -12.05
CA VAL A 111 -20.32 16.42 -12.90
C VAL A 111 -19.11 16.86 -13.74
N TRP A 112 -17.90 16.65 -13.23
CA TRP A 112 -16.66 17.12 -13.87
C TRP A 112 -15.90 16.00 -14.60
N GLU A 113 -16.48 14.80 -14.72
CA GLU A 113 -15.75 13.65 -15.24
C GLU A 113 -15.20 13.89 -16.65
N SER A 114 -16.03 14.44 -17.54
CA SER A 114 -15.66 14.70 -18.93
C SER A 114 -14.58 15.76 -19.04
N ASP A 115 -14.65 16.79 -18.21
CA ASP A 115 -13.71 17.91 -18.25
C ASP A 115 -12.34 17.49 -17.70
N ILE A 116 -12.34 16.72 -16.60
CA ILE A 116 -11.12 16.15 -16.03
C ILE A 116 -10.48 15.17 -17.01
N ARG A 117 -11.26 14.26 -17.62
CA ARG A 117 -10.75 13.32 -18.64
C ARG A 117 -10.17 14.06 -19.84
N SER A 118 -10.89 15.06 -20.37
CA SER A 118 -10.42 15.89 -21.49
C SER A 118 -9.10 16.60 -21.16
N TRP A 119 -8.97 17.11 -19.93
CA TRP A 119 -7.72 17.72 -19.47
C TRP A 119 -6.57 16.71 -19.34
N ILE A 120 -6.84 15.51 -18.80
CA ILE A 120 -5.88 14.41 -18.68
C ILE A 120 -5.38 13.96 -20.06
N ASP A 121 -6.30 13.76 -21.01
CA ASP A 121 -6.00 13.32 -22.36
C ASP A 121 -5.14 14.36 -23.13
N GLY A 122 -5.34 15.65 -22.80
CA GLY A 122 -4.52 16.75 -23.32
C GLY A 122 -3.12 16.87 -22.73
N GLN A 123 -2.79 16.11 -21.67
CA GLN A 123 -1.45 16.16 -21.08
C GLN A 123 -0.41 15.45 -21.95
N GLY A 124 0.75 16.09 -22.10
CA GLY A 124 1.89 15.54 -22.84
C GLY A 124 2.64 14.44 -22.08
N ASP A 125 2.56 14.42 -20.75
CA ASP A 125 3.19 13.41 -19.90
C ASP A 125 2.25 12.20 -19.73
N ASP A 126 2.73 11.01 -20.07
CA ASP A 126 1.96 9.77 -20.01
C ASP A 126 1.68 9.31 -18.57
N LYS A 127 2.36 9.88 -17.56
CA LYS A 127 2.05 9.64 -16.14
C LYS A 127 0.65 10.10 -15.75
N TYR A 128 0.01 10.99 -16.51
CA TYR A 128 -1.40 11.35 -16.29
C TYR A 128 -2.38 10.31 -16.85
N LYS A 129 -1.95 9.49 -17.83
CA LYS A 129 -2.82 8.59 -18.59
C LYS A 129 -2.79 7.19 -18.00
N ILE A 130 -3.44 7.04 -16.86
CA ILE A 130 -3.50 5.76 -16.15
C ILE A 130 -4.33 4.75 -16.96
N PRO A 131 -3.85 3.51 -17.12
CA PRO A 131 -4.65 2.42 -17.66
C PRO A 131 -5.99 2.25 -16.94
N THR A 132 -7.07 2.12 -17.70
CA THR A 132 -8.42 1.87 -17.15
C THR A 132 -8.90 0.44 -17.36
N GLU A 133 -8.24 -0.30 -18.23
CA GLU A 133 -8.58 -1.68 -18.57
C GLU A 133 -7.61 -2.65 -17.90
N TYR A 134 -8.11 -3.80 -17.47
CA TYR A 134 -7.29 -4.90 -17.00
C TYR A 134 -6.77 -5.73 -18.18
N CYS A 135 -5.63 -6.40 -18.00
CA CYS A 135 -5.18 -7.44 -18.92
C CYS A 135 -6.19 -8.61 -18.98
N GLN A 136 -6.00 -9.53 -19.93
CA GLN A 136 -6.86 -10.70 -20.03
C GLN A 136 -6.97 -11.39 -18.67
N SER A 137 -8.19 -11.77 -18.29
CA SER A 137 -8.50 -12.34 -16.99
C SER A 137 -7.75 -13.65 -16.78
N ASN A 138 -6.73 -13.60 -15.92
CA ASN A 138 -6.15 -14.77 -15.29
C ASN A 138 -7.22 -15.40 -14.39
N THR A 139 -7.71 -16.58 -14.78
CA THR A 139 -8.77 -17.28 -14.04
C THR A 139 -8.23 -18.17 -12.92
N ASP A 140 -6.92 -18.12 -12.66
CA ASP A 140 -6.32 -18.87 -11.58
C ASP A 140 -6.84 -18.42 -10.22
N THR A 141 -6.69 -19.31 -9.24
CA THR A 141 -7.02 -19.06 -7.85
C THR A 141 -5.74 -19.01 -7.05
N VAL A 142 -5.57 -17.92 -6.30
CA VAL A 142 -4.50 -17.74 -5.32
C VAL A 142 -5.12 -17.72 -3.93
N ILE A 143 -4.50 -18.43 -3.00
CA ILE A 143 -4.92 -18.47 -1.60
C ILE A 143 -3.71 -18.19 -0.71
N GLY A 144 -3.87 -17.31 0.27
CA GLY A 144 -2.78 -16.87 1.14
C GLY A 144 -3.27 -16.48 2.52
N PHE A 145 -2.42 -16.70 3.53
CA PHE A 145 -2.65 -16.18 4.88
C PHE A 145 -2.22 -14.71 4.94
N GLU A 146 -3.17 -13.81 5.20
CA GLU A 146 -2.86 -12.44 5.60
C GLU A 146 -2.44 -12.38 7.07
N LYS A 147 -3.04 -13.25 7.90
CA LYS A 147 -2.64 -13.52 9.28
C LYS A 147 -2.90 -14.98 9.63
N PRO A 148 -2.06 -15.63 10.48
CA PRO A 148 -0.77 -15.14 10.96
C PRO A 148 0.26 -15.06 9.83
N GLY A 149 1.36 -14.35 10.08
CA GLY A 149 2.51 -14.39 9.19
C GLY A 149 3.18 -15.76 9.20
N ASN A 150 3.80 -16.15 8.08
CA ASN A 150 4.58 -17.38 8.06
C ASN A 150 5.80 -17.26 8.99
N MET A 151 6.07 -18.31 9.76
CA MET A 151 7.11 -18.39 10.79
C MET A 151 6.95 -17.37 11.92
N GLU A 152 5.72 -16.90 12.16
CA GLU A 152 5.43 -15.99 13.27
C GLU A 152 5.59 -16.71 14.61
N LYS A 153 6.24 -16.05 15.57
CA LYS A 153 6.32 -16.50 16.96
C LYS A 153 5.16 -15.92 17.76
N LEU A 154 4.36 -16.81 18.35
CA LEU A 154 3.19 -16.49 19.15
C LEU A 154 3.50 -16.67 20.64
N THR A 155 2.98 -15.79 21.48
CA THR A 155 3.06 -15.89 22.95
C THR A 155 1.73 -16.32 23.58
N ASN A 156 0.66 -16.34 22.80
CA ASN A 156 -0.67 -16.79 23.20
C ASN A 156 -1.11 -17.94 22.28
N ASN A 157 -1.83 -18.92 22.84
CA ASN A 157 -2.37 -20.05 22.09
C ASN A 157 -3.62 -19.69 21.27
N THR A 158 -4.18 -18.50 21.47
CA THR A 158 -5.29 -17.97 20.68
C THR A 158 -4.79 -16.93 19.68
N LEU A 159 -5.16 -17.09 18.41
CA LEU A 159 -4.74 -16.20 17.33
C LEU A 159 -5.86 -15.92 16.33
N GLU A 160 -5.80 -14.73 15.71
CA GLU A 160 -6.60 -14.36 14.55
C GLU A 160 -6.02 -15.05 13.31
N VAL A 161 -6.88 -15.77 12.58
CA VAL A 161 -6.56 -16.32 11.27
C VAL A 161 -7.37 -15.55 10.24
N ARG A 162 -6.64 -14.98 9.28
CA ARG A 162 -7.20 -14.33 8.11
C ARG A 162 -6.64 -14.95 6.85
N LEU A 163 -7.49 -15.65 6.11
CA LEU A 163 -7.16 -16.30 4.86
C LEU A 163 -7.85 -15.54 3.72
N LYS A 164 -7.07 -15.13 2.73
CA LYS A 164 -7.58 -14.42 1.55
C LYS A 164 -7.50 -15.31 0.33
N ILE A 165 -8.59 -15.32 -0.42
CA ILE A 165 -8.74 -16.06 -1.66
C ILE A 165 -8.97 -15.05 -2.77
N THR A 166 -8.09 -15.06 -3.76
CA THR A 166 -8.17 -14.23 -4.94
C THR A 166 -8.49 -15.12 -6.14
N THR A 167 -9.69 -14.96 -6.70
CA THR A 167 -10.15 -15.74 -7.85
C THR A 167 -11.27 -15.01 -8.61
N SER A 168 -11.37 -15.28 -9.90
CA SER A 168 -12.50 -14.89 -10.75
C SER A 168 -13.61 -15.95 -10.80
N LYS A 169 -13.42 -17.12 -10.17
CA LYS A 169 -14.34 -18.25 -10.17
C LYS A 169 -15.21 -18.28 -8.91
N ASP A 170 -16.33 -18.99 -8.98
CA ASP A 170 -17.21 -19.19 -7.84
C ASP A 170 -16.60 -20.16 -6.84
N ILE A 171 -16.50 -19.73 -5.58
CA ILE A 171 -16.08 -20.57 -4.46
C ILE A 171 -17.27 -21.45 -4.03
N ASP A 172 -17.00 -22.74 -3.77
CA ASP A 172 -17.96 -23.65 -3.16
C ASP A 172 -17.80 -23.61 -1.63
N TRP A 173 -16.61 -23.93 -1.13
CA TRP A 173 -16.28 -23.88 0.29
C TRP A 173 -14.80 -23.61 0.53
N THR A 174 -14.49 -23.15 1.74
CA THR A 174 -13.13 -23.00 2.24
C THR A 174 -12.96 -23.81 3.52
N LYS A 175 -11.84 -24.50 3.69
CA LYS A 175 -11.50 -25.24 4.90
C LYS A 175 -10.21 -24.72 5.52
N LEU A 176 -10.21 -24.64 6.84
CA LEU A 176 -9.03 -24.38 7.65
C LEU A 176 -8.69 -25.63 8.47
N TYR A 177 -7.46 -26.11 8.34
CA TYR A 177 -6.91 -27.21 9.08
C TYR A 177 -5.86 -26.68 10.05
N TYR A 178 -5.96 -27.05 11.31
CA TYR A 178 -5.02 -26.65 12.35
C TYR A 178 -5.08 -27.65 13.51
N ASP A 179 -3.93 -28.05 14.07
CA ASP A 179 -3.86 -28.93 15.26
C ASP A 179 -4.76 -30.18 15.17
N GLY A 180 -4.84 -30.79 13.99
CA GLY A 180 -5.70 -31.96 13.71
C GLY A 180 -7.20 -31.67 13.62
N LYS A 181 -7.64 -30.42 13.79
CA LYS A 181 -9.02 -29.95 13.62
C LYS A 181 -9.27 -29.47 12.21
N THR A 182 -10.55 -29.40 11.84
CA THR A 182 -11.00 -28.85 10.56
C THR A 182 -12.23 -28.00 10.78
N GLU A 183 -12.20 -26.78 10.25
CA GLU A 183 -13.35 -25.88 10.16
C GLU A 183 -13.68 -25.63 8.69
N THR A 184 -14.98 -25.59 8.37
CA THR A 184 -15.47 -25.33 7.01
C THR A 184 -16.25 -24.03 7.02
N PHE A 185 -16.01 -23.23 5.99
CA PHE A 185 -16.58 -21.91 5.77
C PHE A 185 -17.31 -21.88 4.43
N ASN A 186 -18.18 -20.90 4.31
CA ASN A 186 -18.96 -20.56 3.12
C ASN A 186 -18.05 -20.03 1.98
N SER A 187 -18.69 -19.54 0.92
CA SER A 187 -18.06 -19.08 -0.33
C SER A 187 -17.43 -17.68 -0.25
N ASP A 188 -17.03 -17.23 0.95
CA ASP A 188 -16.45 -15.89 1.15
C ASP A 188 -15.00 -15.84 0.65
N LYS A 189 -14.62 -14.73 -0.01
CA LYS A 189 -13.25 -14.51 -0.51
C LYS A 189 -12.26 -14.16 0.60
N VAL A 190 -12.75 -13.74 1.75
CA VAL A 190 -11.95 -13.47 2.94
C VAL A 190 -12.56 -14.23 4.11
N LEU A 191 -11.79 -15.15 4.65
CA LEU A 191 -12.09 -15.83 5.88
C LEU A 191 -11.39 -15.10 7.02
N SER A 192 -12.14 -14.74 8.07
CA SER A 192 -11.60 -14.20 9.32
C SER A 192 -12.20 -14.96 10.50
N THR A 193 -11.36 -15.65 11.27
CA THR A 193 -11.78 -16.40 12.47
C THR A 193 -10.71 -16.33 13.55
N THR A 194 -11.08 -16.67 14.78
CA THR A 194 -10.14 -16.82 15.89
C THR A 194 -10.08 -18.29 16.25
N ILE A 195 -8.87 -18.86 16.26
CA ILE A 195 -8.66 -20.26 16.63
C ILE A 195 -7.85 -20.35 17.91
N THR A 196 -8.03 -21.47 18.63
CA THR A 196 -7.21 -21.82 19.79
C THR A 196 -6.43 -23.08 19.48
N LEU A 197 -5.10 -22.94 19.45
CA LEU A 197 -4.13 -24.02 19.32
C LEU A 197 -4.03 -24.79 20.65
N GLY A 198 -3.59 -26.04 20.57
CA GLY A 198 -3.24 -26.83 21.75
C GLY A 198 -2.23 -26.12 22.66
N SER A 199 -2.14 -26.60 23.90
CA SER A 199 -1.11 -26.16 24.84
C SER A 199 0.22 -26.85 24.50
N GLY A 200 1.33 -26.10 24.52
CA GLY A 200 2.68 -26.65 24.38
C GLY A 200 3.59 -25.80 23.51
N ASP A 201 4.87 -25.78 23.88
CA ASP A 201 5.93 -25.03 23.21
C ASP A 201 6.35 -25.77 21.93
N LYS A 202 5.57 -25.62 20.86
CA LYS A 202 5.78 -26.30 19.57
C LYS A 202 5.41 -25.44 18.37
N VAL A 203 5.88 -25.87 17.21
CA VAL A 203 5.47 -25.31 15.91
C VAL A 203 4.18 -25.96 15.46
N TYR A 204 3.20 -25.13 15.09
CA TYR A 204 1.94 -25.53 14.49
C TYR A 204 1.95 -25.23 13.00
N GLU A 205 1.30 -26.10 12.23
CA GLU A 205 1.05 -25.91 10.82
C GLU A 205 -0.43 -25.63 10.62
N LEU A 206 -0.74 -24.53 9.92
CA LEU A 206 -2.08 -24.15 9.54
C LEU A 206 -2.17 -24.30 8.03
N ARG A 207 -3.16 -25.05 7.55
CA ARG A 207 -3.41 -25.26 6.12
C ARG A 207 -4.79 -24.77 5.74
N GLY A 208 -4.85 -23.85 4.78
CA GLY A 208 -6.08 -23.37 4.18
C GLY A 208 -6.31 -24.08 2.84
N VAL A 209 -7.53 -24.53 2.56
CA VAL A 209 -7.91 -25.16 1.29
C VAL A 209 -9.17 -24.48 0.78
N VAL A 210 -9.19 -24.09 -0.49
CA VAL A 210 -10.37 -23.60 -1.19
C VAL A 210 -10.80 -24.60 -2.26
N HIS A 211 -12.09 -24.88 -2.31
CA HIS A 211 -12.74 -25.64 -3.37
C HIS A 211 -13.65 -24.70 -4.17
N LEU A 212 -13.56 -24.77 -5.49
CA LEU A 212 -14.36 -23.97 -6.42
C LEU A 212 -15.50 -24.81 -7.01
N LYS A 213 -16.57 -24.16 -7.46
CA LYS A 213 -17.74 -24.85 -8.03
C LYS A 213 -17.45 -25.59 -9.35
N ASP A 214 -16.34 -25.27 -10.02
CA ASP A 214 -15.86 -25.99 -11.19
C ASP A 214 -15.12 -27.30 -10.83
N GLY A 215 -15.01 -27.62 -9.54
CA GLY A 215 -14.34 -28.80 -9.00
C GLY A 215 -12.84 -28.62 -8.77
N SER A 216 -12.26 -27.46 -9.07
CA SER A 216 -10.84 -27.21 -8.81
C SER A 216 -10.57 -26.86 -7.34
N GLU A 217 -9.40 -27.27 -6.85
CA GLU A 217 -8.94 -27.00 -5.49
C GLU A 217 -7.57 -26.32 -5.47
N LYS A 218 -7.36 -25.45 -4.47
CA LYS A 218 -6.06 -24.85 -4.16
C LYS A 218 -5.86 -24.79 -2.66
N ASP A 219 -4.62 -24.89 -2.23
CA ASP A 219 -4.26 -24.82 -0.82
C ASP A 219 -3.03 -23.96 -0.55
N THR A 220 -2.89 -23.55 0.70
CA THR A 220 -1.74 -22.80 1.21
C THR A 220 -1.49 -23.20 2.66
N THR A 221 -0.26 -23.04 3.11
CA THR A 221 0.16 -23.45 4.44
C THR A 221 1.06 -22.40 5.06
N VAL A 222 0.89 -22.15 6.36
CA VAL A 222 1.82 -21.36 7.18
C VAL A 222 2.21 -22.13 8.42
N LYS A 223 3.41 -21.86 8.92
CA LYS A 223 3.91 -22.39 10.18
C LYS A 223 4.00 -21.28 11.21
N VAL A 224 3.64 -21.57 12.46
CA VAL A 224 3.75 -20.62 13.57
C VAL A 224 4.34 -21.32 14.79
N GLY A 225 5.21 -20.65 15.53
CA GLY A 225 5.80 -21.19 16.76
C GLY A 225 5.07 -20.67 17.98
N LEU A 226 4.41 -21.53 18.77
CA LEU A 226 3.87 -21.13 20.08
C LEU A 226 4.99 -21.23 21.11
N ASN A 227 5.39 -20.09 21.68
CA ASN A 227 6.51 -19.89 22.62
C ASN A 227 7.90 -20.32 22.12
N VAL A 228 7.99 -21.04 21.01
CA VAL A 228 9.23 -21.44 20.34
C VAL A 228 9.52 -20.56 19.14
N ASP A 229 10.79 -20.40 18.79
CA ASP A 229 11.18 -19.82 17.50
C ASP A 229 11.00 -20.89 16.41
N PRO A 230 10.09 -20.72 15.44
CA PRO A 230 9.91 -21.69 14.37
C PRO A 230 11.13 -21.77 13.43
N ASN A 231 12.06 -20.80 13.45
CA ASN A 231 13.31 -20.81 12.67
C ASN A 231 14.51 -21.47 13.38
N ALA A 232 14.35 -22.03 14.58
CA ALA A 232 15.49 -22.56 15.33
C ALA A 232 16.18 -23.73 14.60
N SER A 233 17.44 -23.54 14.21
CA SER A 233 18.34 -24.61 13.76
C SER A 233 18.65 -25.56 14.93
N PRO A 234 18.73 -26.90 14.73
CA PRO A 234 19.07 -27.81 15.82
C PRO A 234 20.45 -27.45 16.39
N SER A 235 20.47 -27.09 17.68
CA SER A 235 21.73 -26.86 18.40
C SER A 235 22.57 -28.14 18.35
N PRO A 236 23.86 -28.09 17.98
CA PRO A 236 24.71 -29.27 17.96
C PRO A 236 24.74 -29.88 19.37
N THR A 237 24.41 -31.17 19.45
CA THR A 237 24.46 -31.93 20.70
C THR A 237 25.87 -31.80 21.29
N PRO A 238 26.04 -31.39 22.56
CA PRO A 238 27.35 -31.31 23.17
C PRO A 238 27.96 -32.72 23.16
N THR A 239 29.08 -32.86 22.46
CA THR A 239 29.89 -34.09 22.47
C THR A 239 30.47 -34.23 23.88
N PRO A 240 30.28 -35.36 24.58
CA PRO A 240 30.86 -35.54 25.91
C PRO A 240 32.39 -35.50 25.80
N THR A 241 33.00 -34.52 26.48
CA THR A 241 34.45 -34.43 26.65
C THR A 241 34.92 -35.65 27.45
N ALA A 242 35.72 -36.51 26.82
CA ALA A 242 36.45 -37.54 27.53
C ALA A 242 37.51 -36.86 28.41
N THR A 243 37.37 -36.99 29.73
CA THR A 243 38.36 -36.54 30.72
C THR A 243 39.55 -37.51 30.71
N PRO A 244 40.80 -37.01 30.71
CA PRO A 244 42.03 -37.84 30.70
C PRO A 244 42.25 -38.62 32.01
#